data_AF-A0A2Y9BN11-F1
#
_entry.id   AF-A0A2Y9BN11-F1
#
_cell.length_a   1.000
_cell.length_b   1.000
_cell.length_c   1.000
_cell.angle_alpha   90.00
_cell.angle_beta   90.00
_cell.angle_gamma   90.00
#
_symmetry.space_group_name_H-M   'P 1'
#
loop_
_entity.id
_entity.type
_entity.pdbx_description
1 polymer ?
#
loop_
_entity_poly.entity_id
_entity_poly.type
_entity_poly.pdbx_seq_one_letter_code
_entity_poly.pdbx_strand_id
1 'polypeptide(L)'
;MPSSQSSGEIPELVESMEWLRDNIPNDSGWRYTWAEIADGMTEMGFPITRSGIHHLATGRTKIPSAATIYGLTRFFGVPADFFFNPDTRVQVRETRELLGRMRTDD
;
A
#
# COMPACT_ATOMS: atom_id res chain seq x y z
N MET A 1 -25.00 -9.62 13.02
CA MET A 1 -23.77 -10.04 13.71
C MET A 1 -22.61 -9.28 13.10
N PRO A 2 -22.02 -8.28 13.75
CA PRO A 2 -20.73 -7.74 13.29
C PRO A 2 -19.67 -8.81 13.55
N SER A 3 -19.02 -9.28 12.50
CA SER A 3 -17.88 -10.19 12.60
C SER A 3 -16.82 -9.56 13.49
N SER A 4 -16.42 -10.23 14.56
CA SER A 4 -15.28 -9.84 15.39
C SER A 4 -14.09 -9.61 14.48
N GLN A 5 -13.68 -8.35 14.32
CA GLN A 5 -12.38 -8.02 13.76
C GLN A 5 -11.33 -8.65 14.68
N SER A 6 -10.61 -9.67 14.20
CA SER A 6 -9.40 -10.17 14.84
C SER A 6 -8.47 -8.98 15.03
N SER A 7 -8.18 -8.58 16.28
CA SER A 7 -7.54 -7.30 16.65
C SER A 7 -6.11 -7.04 16.11
N GLY A 8 -5.64 -7.80 15.11
CA GLY A 8 -4.34 -7.60 14.46
C GLY A 8 -4.33 -7.82 12.95
N GLU A 9 -5.45 -8.20 12.30
CA GLU A 9 -5.50 -8.22 10.84
C GLU A 9 -5.67 -6.81 10.29
N ILE A 10 -5.05 -6.54 9.14
CA ILE A 10 -5.21 -5.26 8.46
C ILE A 10 -6.40 -5.36 7.50
N PRO A 11 -7.44 -4.55 7.69
CA PRO A 11 -8.59 -4.55 6.80
C PRO A 11 -8.17 -4.17 5.38
N GLU A 12 -8.68 -4.91 4.41
CA GLU A 12 -8.50 -4.62 2.98
C GLU A 12 -7.03 -4.48 2.57
N LEU A 13 -6.12 -5.24 3.21
CA LEU A 13 -4.68 -5.12 2.96
C LEU A 13 -4.34 -5.35 1.48
N VAL A 14 -4.93 -6.40 0.89
CA VAL A 14 -4.72 -6.77 -0.51
C VAL A 14 -5.19 -5.63 -1.40
N GLU A 15 -6.46 -5.24 -1.27
CA GLU A 15 -7.10 -4.20 -2.07
C GLU A 15 -6.39 -2.86 -1.94
N SER A 16 -5.88 -2.55 -0.74
CA SER A 16 -5.11 -1.34 -0.48
C SER A 16 -3.75 -1.36 -1.18
N MET A 17 -3.04 -2.49 -1.15
CA MET A 17 -1.76 -2.64 -1.86
C MET A 17 -1.95 -2.59 -3.39
N GLU A 18 -3.00 -3.21 -3.91
CA GLU A 18 -3.33 -3.16 -5.33
C GLU A 18 -3.65 -1.74 -5.77
N TRP A 19 -4.50 -1.04 -5.01
CA TRP A 19 -4.86 0.34 -5.30
C TRP A 19 -3.63 1.25 -5.29
N LEU A 20 -2.73 1.13 -4.31
CA LEU A 20 -1.52 1.95 -4.22
C LEU A 20 -0.64 1.80 -5.46
N ARG A 21 -0.38 0.56 -5.88
CA ARG A 21 0.40 0.26 -7.09
C ARG A 21 -0.23 0.86 -8.35
N ASP A 22 -1.54 0.77 -8.48
CA ASP A 22 -2.23 1.17 -9.72
C ASP A 22 -2.43 2.69 -9.81
N ASN A 23 -2.44 3.39 -8.67
CA ASN A 23 -2.75 4.83 -8.61
C ASN A 23 -1.53 5.70 -8.25
N ILE A 24 -0.42 5.12 -7.82
CA ILE A 24 0.82 5.83 -7.54
C ILE A 24 1.89 5.31 -8.50
N PRO A 25 2.20 6.06 -9.57
CA PRO A 25 3.18 5.64 -10.56
C PRO A 25 4.59 5.66 -9.98
N ASN A 26 5.45 4.83 -10.53
CA ASN A 26 6.89 4.88 -10.31
C ASN A 26 7.53 6.08 -11.02
N ASP A 27 8.84 6.24 -10.83
CA ASP A 27 9.62 7.33 -11.42
C ASP A 27 9.59 7.34 -12.97
N SER A 28 9.29 6.19 -13.59
CA SER A 28 9.11 6.05 -15.04
C SER A 28 7.68 6.32 -15.52
N GLY A 29 6.75 6.64 -14.61
CA GLY A 29 5.33 6.86 -14.92
C GLY A 29 4.49 5.58 -15.00
N TRP A 30 5.06 4.41 -14.73
CA TRP A 30 4.37 3.10 -14.80
C TRP A 30 3.93 2.61 -13.42
N ARG A 31 3.02 1.64 -13.38
CA ARG A 31 2.67 0.95 -12.13
C ARG A 31 3.87 0.17 -11.58
N TYR A 32 4.01 0.14 -10.26
CA TYR A 32 5.02 -0.69 -9.61
C TYR A 32 4.72 -2.19 -9.73
N THR A 33 5.74 -3.00 -9.91
CA THR A 33 5.67 -4.46 -9.71
C THR A 33 5.88 -4.79 -8.23
N TRP A 34 5.41 -5.96 -7.80
CA TRP A 34 5.67 -6.46 -6.45
C TRP A 34 7.16 -6.63 -6.14
N ALA A 35 7.97 -6.92 -7.16
CA ALA A 35 9.42 -7.02 -7.02
C ALA A 35 10.04 -5.65 -6.75
N GLU A 36 9.68 -4.62 -7.53
CA GLU A 36 10.16 -3.26 -7.32
C GLU A 36 9.77 -2.71 -5.95
N ILE A 37 8.56 -3.02 -5.47
CA ILE A 37 8.13 -2.62 -4.12
C ILE A 37 9.03 -3.27 -3.06
N ALA A 38 9.30 -4.57 -3.17
CA ALA A 38 10.14 -5.29 -2.20
C ALA A 38 11.58 -4.77 -2.20
N ASP A 39 12.14 -4.56 -3.40
CA ASP A 39 13.50 -4.10 -3.59
C ASP A 39 13.64 -2.66 -3.05
N GLY A 40 12.74 -1.76 -3.44
CA GLY A 40 12.77 -0.37 -2.98
C GLY A 40 12.48 -0.21 -1.48
N MET A 41 11.60 -1.03 -0.90
CA MET A 41 11.46 -1.09 0.56
C MET A 41 12.76 -1.50 1.25
N THR A 42 13.46 -2.49 0.69
CA THR A 42 14.73 -2.98 1.23
C THR A 42 15.82 -1.90 1.12
N GLU A 43 15.90 -1.19 0.01
CA GLU A 43 16.84 -0.07 -0.21
C GLU A 43 16.61 1.08 0.77
N MET A 44 15.36 1.34 1.18
CA MET A 44 15.03 2.33 2.20
C MET A 44 15.25 1.86 3.65
N GLY A 45 15.74 0.64 3.86
CA GLY A 45 15.99 0.08 5.19
C GLY A 45 14.81 -0.66 5.82
N PHE A 46 13.79 -1.04 5.03
CA PHE A 46 12.68 -1.89 5.46
C PHE A 46 12.78 -3.27 4.78
N PRO A 47 13.63 -4.17 5.30
CA PRO A 47 13.92 -5.43 4.64
C PRO A 47 12.66 -6.30 4.51
N ILE A 48 12.34 -6.67 3.28
CA ILE A 48 11.28 -7.64 2.97
C ILE A 48 11.65 -8.44 1.72
N THR A 49 11.40 -9.74 1.74
CA THR A 49 11.64 -10.56 0.55
C THR A 49 10.55 -10.35 -0.49
N ARG A 50 10.87 -10.55 -1.77
CA ARG A 50 9.88 -10.53 -2.86
C ARG A 50 8.73 -11.52 -2.60
N SER A 51 9.03 -12.71 -2.08
CA SER A 51 8.02 -13.68 -1.66
C SER A 51 7.17 -13.18 -0.49
N GLY A 52 7.77 -12.46 0.46
CA GLY A 52 7.07 -11.82 1.58
C GLY A 52 6.05 -10.80 1.09
N ILE A 53 6.45 -9.88 0.20
CA ILE A 53 5.51 -8.94 -0.43
C ILE A 53 4.41 -9.68 -1.20
N HIS A 54 4.76 -10.73 -1.94
CA HIS A 54 3.76 -11.50 -2.68
C HIS A 54 2.75 -12.19 -1.76
N HIS A 55 3.17 -12.69 -0.59
CA HIS A 55 2.26 -13.26 0.39
C HIS A 55 1.28 -12.23 0.98
N LEU A 56 1.71 -10.97 1.15
CA LEU A 56 0.80 -9.89 1.54
C LEU A 56 -0.17 -9.57 0.42
N ALA A 57 0.34 -9.40 -0.79
CA ALA A 57 -0.45 -9.10 -1.98
C ALA A 57 -1.50 -10.17 -2.35
N THR A 58 -1.30 -11.41 -1.90
CA THR A 58 -2.25 -12.52 -2.13
C THR A 58 -3.13 -12.82 -0.92
N GLY A 59 -2.96 -12.07 0.17
CA GLY A 59 -3.67 -12.31 1.43
C GLY A 59 -3.25 -13.59 2.15
N ARG A 60 -2.19 -14.27 1.69
CA ARG A 60 -1.60 -15.44 2.38
C ARG A 60 -1.05 -15.05 3.75
N THR A 61 -0.47 -13.85 3.85
CA THR A 61 -0.09 -13.24 5.12
C THR A 61 -1.05 -12.08 5.40
N LYS A 62 -1.84 -12.20 6.48
CA LYS A 62 -2.84 -11.20 6.88
C LYS A 62 -2.38 -10.24 7.97
N ILE A 63 -1.31 -10.61 8.67
CA ILE A 63 -0.76 -9.89 9.82
C ILE A 63 0.72 -9.58 9.52
N PRO A 64 1.01 -8.53 8.73
CA PRO A 64 2.37 -8.06 8.51
C PRO A 64 2.96 -7.45 9.78
N SER A 65 4.30 -7.35 9.81
CA SER A 65 4.96 -6.61 10.88
C SER A 65 4.69 -5.10 10.80
N ALA A 66 4.76 -4.41 11.93
CA ALA A 66 4.65 -2.95 11.96
C ALA A 66 5.72 -2.27 11.07
N ALA A 67 6.94 -2.82 11.04
CA ALA A 67 8.01 -2.32 10.18
C ALA A 67 7.67 -2.45 8.68
N THR A 68 7.02 -3.56 8.30
CA THR A 68 6.56 -3.78 6.93
C THR A 68 5.50 -2.76 6.52
N ILE A 69 4.50 -2.52 7.37
CA ILE A 69 3.46 -1.53 7.09
C ILE A 69 4.01 -0.13 7.03
N TYR A 70 4.86 0.23 8.00
CA TYR A 70 5.54 1.52 7.96
C TYR A 70 6.35 1.67 6.68
N GLY A 71 7.14 0.65 6.29
CA GLY A 71 7.89 0.67 5.04
C GLY A 71 7.02 0.84 3.80
N LEU A 72 5.85 0.19 3.71
CA LEU A 72 4.88 0.39 2.62
C LEU A 72 4.37 1.84 2.58
N THR A 73 4.00 2.41 3.73
CA THR A 73 3.50 3.79 3.80
C THR A 73 4.57 4.80 3.36
N ARG A 74 5.82 4.56 3.74
CA ARG A 74 6.98 5.36 3.32
C ARG A 74 7.28 5.21 1.83
N PHE A 75 7.24 3.99 1.31
CA PHE A 75 7.47 3.68 -0.11
C PHE A 75 6.50 4.44 -1.02
N PHE A 76 5.20 4.39 -0.69
CA PHE A 76 4.16 5.02 -1.50
C PHE A 76 3.93 6.51 -1.16
N GLY A 77 4.58 7.03 -0.11
CA GLY A 77 4.38 8.39 0.36
C GLY A 77 2.94 8.65 0.82
N VAL A 78 2.34 7.69 1.52
CA VAL A 78 0.99 7.81 2.11
C VAL A 78 1.06 7.88 3.64
N PRO A 79 0.05 8.46 4.33
CA PRO A 79 -0.01 8.47 5.78
C PRO A 79 0.02 7.06 6.39
N ALA A 80 0.61 6.92 7.58
CA ALA A 80 0.71 5.63 8.27
C ALA A 80 -0.68 4.99 8.53
N ASP A 81 -1.67 5.82 8.82
CA ASP A 81 -3.04 5.41 9.12
C ASP A 81 -3.80 4.89 7.89
N PHE A 82 -3.26 5.03 6.67
CA PHE A 82 -3.91 4.59 5.43
C PHE A 82 -4.41 3.14 5.49
N PHE A 83 -3.64 2.24 6.11
CA PHE A 83 -4.00 0.83 6.21
C PHE A 83 -5.04 0.53 7.31
N PHE A 84 -5.14 1.37 8.33
CA PHE A 84 -5.91 1.07 9.55
C PHE A 84 -7.19 1.91 9.66
N ASN A 85 -7.20 3.11 9.11
CA ASN A 85 -8.31 4.05 9.21
C ASN A 85 -9.03 4.16 7.84
N PRO A 86 -10.29 3.69 7.73
CA PRO A 86 -11.08 3.81 6.51
C PRO A 86 -11.21 5.26 6.01
N ASP A 87 -11.39 6.22 6.91
CA ASP A 87 -11.57 7.64 6.55
C ASP A 87 -10.28 8.20 5.93
N THR A 88 -9.13 7.89 6.52
CA THR A 88 -7.82 8.26 5.96
C THR A 88 -7.63 7.63 4.58
N ARG A 89 -8.03 6.36 4.41
CA ARG A 89 -7.95 5.67 3.13
C ARG A 89 -8.77 6.39 2.06
N VAL A 90 -10.02 6.74 2.37
CA VAL A 90 -10.90 7.49 1.45
C VAL A 90 -10.28 8.83 1.07
N GLN A 91 -9.80 9.61 2.04
CA GLN A 91 -9.18 10.92 1.78
C GLN A 91 -7.95 10.82 0.86
N VAL A 92 -7.08 9.83 1.07
CA VAL A 92 -5.91 9.59 0.22
C VAL A 92 -6.33 9.24 -1.20
N ARG A 93 -7.36 8.39 -1.35
CA ARG A 93 -7.89 7.99 -2.67
C ARG A 93 -8.46 9.18 -3.43
N GLU A 94 -9.34 9.94 -2.80
CA GLU A 94 -9.94 11.15 -3.39
C GLU A 94 -8.88 12.18 -3.79
N THR A 95 -7.92 12.46 -2.90
CA THR A 95 -6.82 13.40 -3.19
C THR A 95 -6.01 12.94 -4.40
N ARG A 96 -5.73 11.65 -4.54
CA ARG A 96 -4.99 11.10 -5.68
C ARG A 96 -5.80 11.14 -6.97
N GLU A 97 -7.10 10.88 -6.92
CA GLU A 97 -7.97 11.00 -8.08
C GLU A 97 -8.03 12.44 -8.61
N LEU A 98 -8.13 13.43 -7.72
CA LEU A 98 -8.10 14.85 -8.09
C LEU A 98 -6.79 15.24 -8.77
N LEU A 99 -5.65 14.84 -8.21
CA LEU A 99 -4.32 15.09 -8.80
C LEU A 99 -4.15 14.38 -10.16
N GLY A 100 -4.67 13.16 -10.30
CA GLY A 100 -4.62 12.42 -11.56
C GLY A 100 -5.38 13.11 -12.69
N ARG A 101 -6.55 13.71 -12.38
CA ARG A 101 -7.33 14.49 -13.34
C ARG A 101 -6.58 15.74 -13.80
N MET A 102 -6.01 16.51 -12.87
CA MET A 102 -5.27 17.73 -13.20
C MET A 102 -4.07 17.49 -14.13
N ARG A 103 -3.42 16.32 -14.05
CA ARG A 103 -2.29 15.96 -14.92
C ARG A 103 -2.72 15.60 -16.34
N THR A 104 -3.98 15.27 -16.57
CA THR A 104 -4.48 14.79 -17.88
C THR A 104 -5.04 15.92 -18.74
N ASP A 105 -5.08 17.15 -18.22
CA ASP A 105 -5.63 18.34 -18.90
C ASP A 105 -4.55 19.22 -19.59
N ASP A 106 -3.29 18.76 -19.68
CA ASP A 106 -2.17 19.36 -20.45
C ASP A 106 -1.86 18.53 -21.73
#